data_AF-A0A545UDY6-F1
#
_entry.id   AF-A0A545UDY6-F1
#
_cell.length_a   1.000
_cell.length_b   1.000
_cell.length_c   1.000
_cell.angle_alpha   90.00
_cell.angle_beta   90.00
_cell.angle_gamma   90.00
#
_symmetry.space_group_name_H-M   'P 1'
#
loop_
_entity.id
_entity.type
_entity.pdbx_description
1 polymer ?
#
loop_
_entity_poly.entity_id
_entity_poly.type
_entity_poly.pdbx_seq_one_letter_code
_entity_poly.pdbx_strand_id
1 'polypeptide(L)'
;MDLSSLDLVVDRIYKGSRNGNTSDDPLPSLLGVDNGAGFRHLGKRPDIETLKLLVLKSTFKDPDWPDKLNTESGLFTYYGDNKSIREIHDTPRQGNLILRNLFEARHQTRSLEHFPPILLFGGTGEYWDVRFLGLAVPGAQRLGPDDDLTAIWRSTGAENLRFQNYRAIFTVLDVPVVKRKWIDDIKNGNAANSKYAPTVWLDWVKNRKYSPLYSPHTIEIRNKEQQLPKDIQGLKILSLVYEKYKDDPIGFEACAVEIARLTMPDIGDCEITRPWRDGGRDAIGYYRIGTGPGSIEVEFALEAKCYKSNSGVGVKELSRLLSRLRHRQFGILVTTSYVSSQAYRELKEDGHPVVLITAIDIVNILIKKIGSAESICRWLDRIGIATD
;
A
#
# COMPACT_ATOMS: atom_id res chain seq x y z
N MET A 1 -27.41 -18.03 10.44
CA MET A 1 -27.77 -16.67 9.96
C MET A 1 -27.87 -16.75 8.46
N ASP A 2 -28.98 -16.31 7.87
CA ASP A 2 -29.19 -16.40 6.43
C ASP A 2 -28.39 -15.29 5.71
N LEU A 3 -27.25 -15.66 5.13
CA LEU A 3 -26.36 -14.76 4.38
C LEU A 3 -27.10 -14.07 3.22
N SER A 4 -28.10 -14.73 2.63
CA SER A 4 -28.80 -14.21 1.46
C SER A 4 -29.66 -12.97 1.76
N SER A 5 -29.93 -12.69 3.03
CA SER A 5 -30.74 -11.55 3.49
C SER A 5 -29.93 -10.33 3.97
N LEU A 6 -28.60 -10.45 4.09
CA LEU A 6 -27.77 -9.45 4.78
C LEU A 6 -27.34 -8.31 3.87
N ASP A 7 -27.35 -7.07 4.36
CA ASP A 7 -26.61 -5.98 3.73
C ASP A 7 -25.09 -6.30 3.72
N LEU A 8 -24.34 -5.74 2.76
CA LEU A 8 -22.88 -5.71 2.84
C LEU A 8 -22.43 -4.46 3.59
N VAL A 9 -21.71 -4.65 4.69
CA VAL A 9 -21.21 -3.56 5.53
C VAL A 9 -19.69 -3.58 5.46
N VAL A 10 -19.07 -2.44 5.17
CA VAL A 10 -17.61 -2.33 5.09
C VAL A 10 -16.96 -2.90 6.36
N ASP A 11 -15.89 -3.66 6.18
CA ASP A 11 -15.13 -4.39 7.20
C ASP A 11 -15.87 -5.49 7.96
N ARG A 12 -17.16 -5.72 7.70
CA ARG A 12 -17.87 -6.85 8.27
C ARG A 12 -17.33 -8.17 7.73
N ILE A 13 -17.14 -9.13 8.63
CA ILE A 13 -16.77 -10.50 8.31
C ILE A 13 -18.04 -11.32 8.07
N TYR A 14 -18.12 -11.95 6.90
CA TYR A 14 -19.15 -12.89 6.49
C TYR A 14 -18.59 -14.29 6.61
N LYS A 15 -19.18 -15.07 7.52
CA LYS A 15 -18.69 -16.41 7.84
C LYS A 15 -19.23 -17.44 6.87
N GLY A 16 -18.33 -18.29 6.39
CA GLY A 16 -18.66 -19.51 5.68
C GLY A 16 -19.29 -20.58 6.56
N SER A 17 -19.75 -21.69 5.95
CA SER A 17 -19.93 -22.92 6.72
C SER A 17 -18.58 -23.49 7.19
N ARG A 18 -18.62 -24.61 7.93
CA ARG A 18 -17.44 -25.31 8.47
C ARG A 18 -17.40 -26.77 8.02
N ASN A 19 -17.90 -27.04 6.83
CA ASN A 19 -18.06 -28.37 6.25
C ASN A 19 -16.74 -28.92 5.65
N GLY A 20 -15.70 -28.09 5.54
CA GLY A 20 -14.38 -28.48 5.03
C GLY A 20 -14.31 -28.59 3.51
N ASN A 21 -15.25 -27.99 2.78
CA ASN A 21 -15.33 -28.07 1.33
C ASN A 21 -15.69 -26.71 0.71
N THR A 22 -15.81 -26.65 -0.62
CA THR A 22 -16.07 -25.39 -1.35
C THR A 22 -17.40 -24.72 -1.03
N SER A 23 -18.35 -25.42 -0.38
CA SER A 23 -19.58 -24.81 0.15
C SER A 23 -19.34 -23.88 1.34
N ASP A 24 -18.16 -23.94 1.96
CA ASP A 24 -17.74 -23.02 3.02
C ASP A 24 -17.48 -21.61 2.50
N ASP A 25 -17.45 -21.41 1.19
CA ASP A 25 -17.37 -20.07 0.62
C ASP A 25 -18.70 -19.31 0.84
N PRO A 26 -18.71 -18.18 1.56
CA PRO A 26 -19.95 -17.45 1.83
C PRO A 26 -20.44 -16.65 0.61
N LEU A 27 -19.60 -16.38 -0.39
CA LEU A 27 -19.95 -15.48 -1.51
C LEU A 27 -21.08 -16.00 -2.42
N PRO A 28 -21.16 -17.30 -2.76
CA PRO A 28 -22.31 -17.86 -3.46
C PRO A 28 -23.64 -17.62 -2.71
N SER A 29 -23.70 -17.88 -1.41
CA SER A 29 -24.91 -17.62 -0.61
C SER A 29 -25.20 -16.13 -0.46
N LEU A 30 -24.13 -15.32 -0.34
CA LEU A 30 -24.23 -13.87 -0.13
C LEU A 30 -24.63 -13.12 -1.40
N LEU A 31 -24.19 -13.55 -2.59
CA LEU A 31 -24.31 -12.77 -3.84
C LEU A 31 -24.86 -13.56 -5.02
N GLY A 32 -24.87 -14.89 -4.97
CA GLY A 32 -25.24 -15.76 -6.09
C GLY A 32 -24.14 -15.93 -7.13
N VAL A 33 -22.90 -15.52 -6.83
CA VAL A 33 -21.74 -15.69 -7.71
C VAL A 33 -21.14 -17.09 -7.58
N ASP A 34 -20.23 -17.43 -8.49
CA ASP A 34 -19.47 -18.67 -8.47
C ASP A 34 -18.48 -18.77 -7.28
N ASN A 35 -17.99 -19.98 -7.04
CA ASN A 35 -17.07 -20.29 -5.94
C ASN A 35 -15.60 -20.34 -6.38
N GLY A 36 -14.68 -20.28 -5.40
CA GLY A 36 -13.31 -20.76 -5.58
C GLY A 36 -12.34 -19.91 -6.41
N ALA A 37 -12.70 -18.72 -6.88
CA ALA A 37 -11.80 -17.85 -7.66
C ALA A 37 -11.65 -16.43 -7.12
N GLY A 38 -10.62 -15.72 -7.60
CA GLY A 38 -10.40 -14.29 -7.35
C GLY A 38 -11.40 -13.42 -8.11
N PHE A 39 -11.57 -13.68 -9.42
CA PHE A 39 -12.61 -13.06 -10.23
C PHE A 39 -13.88 -13.90 -10.21
N ARG A 40 -15.00 -13.27 -9.84
CA ARG A 40 -16.33 -13.88 -9.77
C ARG A 40 -17.36 -12.91 -10.32
N HIS A 41 -18.41 -13.41 -10.94
CA HIS A 41 -19.34 -12.52 -11.65
C HIS A 41 -20.78 -13.02 -11.71
N LEU A 42 -21.67 -12.08 -12.02
CA LEU A 42 -23.00 -12.35 -12.56
C LEU A 42 -23.08 -11.80 -13.98
N GLY A 43 -23.89 -12.44 -14.82
CA GLY A 43 -23.97 -12.09 -16.24
C GLY A 43 -22.84 -12.71 -17.06
N LYS A 44 -22.78 -12.36 -18.34
CA LYS A 44 -21.79 -12.90 -19.27
C LYS A 44 -20.51 -12.06 -19.19
N ARG A 45 -19.37 -12.72 -19.36
CA ARG A 45 -18.05 -12.11 -19.46
C ARG A 45 -17.55 -12.23 -20.91
N PRO A 46 -16.58 -11.42 -21.35
CA PRO A 46 -15.86 -10.38 -20.60
C PRO A 46 -16.45 -8.97 -20.77
N ASP A 47 -17.52 -8.82 -21.53
CA ASP A 47 -18.03 -7.51 -21.95
C ASP A 47 -18.82 -6.81 -20.83
N ILE A 48 -18.52 -5.52 -20.62
CA ILE A 48 -19.13 -4.70 -19.55
C ILE A 48 -20.66 -4.65 -19.65
N GLU A 49 -21.19 -4.64 -20.88
CA GLU A 49 -22.63 -4.53 -21.17
C GLU A 49 -23.41 -5.74 -20.67
N THR A 50 -22.76 -6.90 -20.66
CA THR A 50 -23.39 -8.16 -20.28
C THR A 50 -23.03 -8.60 -18.87
N LEU A 51 -22.02 -7.96 -18.28
CA LEU A 51 -21.59 -8.18 -16.91
C LEU A 51 -22.52 -7.44 -15.96
N LYS A 52 -23.22 -8.16 -15.09
CA LYS A 52 -24.15 -7.57 -14.13
C LYS A 52 -23.47 -7.17 -12.84
N LEU A 53 -22.52 -7.98 -12.37
CA LEU A 53 -21.78 -7.79 -11.13
C LEU A 53 -20.39 -8.37 -11.30
N LEU A 54 -19.37 -7.67 -10.79
CA LEU A 54 -18.04 -8.20 -10.60
C LEU A 54 -17.70 -8.26 -9.12
N VAL A 55 -17.12 -9.37 -8.69
CA VAL A 55 -16.57 -9.56 -7.35
C VAL A 55 -15.09 -9.86 -7.50
N LEU A 56 -14.26 -9.05 -6.85
CA LEU A 56 -12.81 -9.27 -6.77
C LEU A 56 -12.46 -9.71 -5.35
N LYS A 57 -11.97 -10.94 -5.23
CA LYS A 57 -11.55 -11.53 -3.97
C LYS A 57 -10.03 -11.65 -3.92
N SER A 58 -9.40 -11.00 -2.94
CA SER A 58 -7.98 -11.19 -2.64
C SER A 58 -7.79 -12.04 -1.38
N THR A 59 -6.73 -12.85 -1.36
CA THR A 59 -6.28 -13.56 -0.16
C THR A 59 -5.25 -12.78 0.65
N PHE A 60 -4.63 -11.73 0.06
CA PHE A 60 -3.50 -10.98 0.62
C PHE A 60 -2.27 -11.82 0.98
N LYS A 61 -2.17 -13.05 0.49
CA LYS A 61 -1.11 -14.02 0.84
C LYS A 61 -0.10 -14.27 -0.27
N ASP A 62 -0.30 -13.68 -1.45
CA ASP A 62 0.56 -13.89 -2.61
C ASP A 62 1.67 -12.82 -2.65
N PRO A 63 2.93 -13.18 -2.34
CA PRO A 63 4.03 -12.21 -2.31
C PRO A 63 4.44 -11.74 -3.71
N ASP A 64 4.23 -12.54 -4.75
CA ASP A 64 4.56 -12.19 -6.14
C ASP A 64 3.54 -11.20 -6.72
N TRP A 65 2.32 -11.27 -6.22
CA TRP A 65 1.17 -10.46 -6.61
C TRP A 65 0.54 -9.79 -5.37
N PRO A 66 1.21 -8.79 -4.79
CA PRO A 66 0.86 -8.23 -3.48
C PRO A 66 -0.33 -7.26 -3.59
N ASP A 67 -1.52 -7.80 -3.78
CA ASP A 67 -2.78 -7.04 -3.68
C ASP A 67 -2.79 -6.25 -2.36
N LYS A 68 -3.26 -5.01 -2.39
CA LYS A 68 -3.22 -4.14 -1.21
C LYS A 68 -4.34 -3.11 -1.23
N LEU A 69 -5.04 -2.99 -0.11
CA LEU A 69 -5.89 -1.84 0.18
C LEU A 69 -5.07 -0.80 0.95
N ASN A 70 -5.03 0.42 0.43
CA ASN A 70 -4.62 1.60 1.17
C ASN A 70 -5.88 2.26 1.76
N THR A 71 -6.10 2.06 3.06
CA THR A 71 -7.26 2.59 3.79
C THR A 71 -7.24 4.11 3.95
N GLU A 72 -6.06 4.74 3.89
CA GLU A 72 -5.93 6.20 3.96
C GLU A 72 -6.48 6.87 2.72
N SER A 73 -6.20 6.31 1.54
CA SER A 73 -6.56 6.90 0.27
C SER A 73 -7.81 6.28 -0.36
N GLY A 74 -8.29 5.16 0.18
CA GLY A 74 -9.35 4.34 -0.41
C GLY A 74 -8.91 3.62 -1.70
N LEU A 75 -7.61 3.52 -1.99
CA LEU A 75 -7.11 2.88 -3.21
C LEU A 75 -6.82 1.40 -3.00
N PHE A 76 -7.31 0.57 -3.91
CA PHE A 76 -7.07 -0.86 -3.91
C PHE A 76 -6.25 -1.27 -5.15
N THR A 77 -5.05 -1.78 -4.92
CA THR A 77 -4.23 -2.39 -5.95
C THR A 77 -4.59 -3.87 -6.06
N TYR A 78 -4.96 -4.31 -7.26
CA TYR A 78 -5.31 -5.69 -7.56
C TYR A 78 -4.56 -6.20 -8.79
N TYR A 79 -3.98 -7.39 -8.67
CA TYR A 79 -3.24 -8.03 -9.76
C TYR A 79 -4.11 -9.00 -10.55
N GLY A 80 -3.87 -9.04 -11.85
CA GLY A 80 -4.60 -9.85 -12.82
C GLY A 80 -4.47 -11.37 -12.63
N ASP A 81 -5.24 -12.14 -13.39
CA ASP A 81 -5.27 -13.60 -13.30
C ASP A 81 -4.22 -14.33 -14.15
N ASN A 82 -3.41 -13.62 -14.96
CA ASN A 82 -2.29 -14.26 -15.67
C ASN A 82 -1.06 -14.43 -14.77
N LYS A 83 -1.02 -15.55 -14.04
CA LYS A 83 0.10 -15.90 -13.15
C LYS A 83 1.04 -16.97 -13.72
N SER A 84 0.99 -17.20 -15.03
CA SER A 84 1.79 -18.21 -15.72
C SER A 84 2.27 -17.70 -17.09
N ILE A 85 3.20 -18.42 -17.72
CA ILE A 85 3.78 -18.01 -19.01
C ILE A 85 2.74 -18.18 -20.12
N ARG A 86 1.98 -17.11 -20.39
CA ARG A 86 0.92 -17.02 -21.42
C ARG A 86 0.79 -15.58 -21.92
N GLU A 87 0.06 -15.41 -23.01
CA GLU A 87 -0.43 -14.11 -23.45
C GLU A 87 -1.30 -13.47 -22.35
N ILE A 88 -1.29 -12.15 -22.22
CA ILE A 88 -1.86 -11.45 -21.05
C ILE A 88 -3.38 -11.61 -20.94
N HIS A 89 -4.10 -11.75 -22.05
CA HIS A 89 -5.56 -11.94 -22.07
C HIS A 89 -5.98 -13.41 -22.13
N ASP A 90 -5.09 -14.33 -22.52
CA ASP A 90 -5.32 -15.79 -22.55
C ASP A 90 -5.36 -16.43 -21.14
N THR A 91 -6.43 -16.10 -20.41
CA THR A 91 -6.66 -16.52 -19.04
C THR A 91 -7.94 -17.35 -18.95
N PRO A 92 -7.98 -18.49 -18.21
CA PRO A 92 -9.12 -19.40 -18.18
C PRO A 92 -10.44 -18.75 -17.75
N ARG A 93 -10.35 -17.70 -16.92
CA ARG A 93 -11.50 -16.95 -16.41
C ARG A 93 -11.63 -15.56 -17.04
N GLN A 94 -10.78 -15.22 -18.00
CA GLN A 94 -10.79 -13.95 -18.73
C GLN A 94 -10.68 -12.74 -17.80
N GLY A 95 -10.05 -12.87 -16.62
CA GLY A 95 -9.98 -11.81 -15.63
C GLY A 95 -9.24 -10.58 -16.15
N ASN A 96 -8.10 -10.79 -16.80
CA ASN A 96 -7.34 -9.72 -17.46
C ASN A 96 -8.10 -9.05 -18.60
N LEU A 97 -8.92 -9.80 -19.34
CA LEU A 97 -9.75 -9.24 -20.40
C LEU A 97 -10.91 -8.42 -19.82
N ILE A 98 -11.52 -8.86 -18.70
CA ILE A 98 -12.49 -8.07 -17.93
C ILE A 98 -11.84 -6.77 -17.44
N LEU A 99 -10.63 -6.84 -16.86
CA LEU A 99 -9.90 -5.64 -16.42
C LEU A 99 -9.69 -4.67 -17.59
N ARG A 100 -9.16 -5.15 -18.72
CA ARG A 100 -8.97 -4.32 -19.91
C ARG A 100 -10.26 -3.59 -20.30
N ASN A 101 -11.36 -4.32 -20.41
CA ASN A 101 -12.66 -3.77 -20.82
C ASN A 101 -13.21 -2.74 -19.81
N LEU A 102 -13.07 -2.98 -18.51
CA LEU A 102 -13.52 -2.05 -17.47
C LEU A 102 -12.77 -0.71 -17.50
N PHE A 103 -11.45 -0.78 -17.66
CA PHE A 103 -10.59 0.40 -17.68
C PHE A 103 -10.71 1.14 -19.02
N GLU A 104 -10.87 0.44 -20.13
CA GLU A 104 -11.22 1.07 -21.41
C GLU A 104 -12.53 1.85 -21.30
N ALA A 105 -13.57 1.26 -20.72
CA ALA A 105 -14.87 1.90 -20.50
C ALA A 105 -14.83 3.09 -19.53
N ARG A 106 -13.95 3.02 -18.51
CA ARG A 106 -13.69 4.14 -17.60
C ARG A 106 -13.26 5.38 -18.38
N HIS A 107 -12.37 5.21 -19.36
CA HIS A 107 -11.76 6.30 -20.13
C HIS A 107 -12.62 6.85 -21.26
N GLN A 108 -13.78 6.23 -21.52
CA GLN A 108 -14.73 6.78 -22.48
C GLN A 108 -15.35 8.07 -21.93
N THR A 109 -15.47 9.06 -22.81
CA THR A 109 -16.04 10.39 -22.48
C THR A 109 -17.56 10.40 -22.43
N ARG A 110 -18.21 9.34 -22.91
CA ARG A 110 -19.67 9.21 -22.90
C ARG A 110 -20.14 8.69 -21.55
N SER A 111 -21.26 9.25 -21.06
CA SER A 111 -22.03 8.66 -19.96
C SER A 111 -22.38 7.23 -20.34
N LEU A 112 -22.11 6.29 -19.44
CA LEU A 112 -22.54 4.91 -19.60
C LEU A 112 -23.91 4.74 -18.94
N GLU A 113 -24.86 4.14 -19.65
CA GLU A 113 -26.16 3.76 -19.06
C GLU A 113 -26.00 2.60 -18.07
N HIS A 114 -25.00 1.76 -18.31
CA HIS A 114 -24.68 0.60 -17.50
C HIS A 114 -23.18 0.53 -17.20
N PHE A 115 -22.86 0.16 -15.97
CA PHE A 115 -21.53 -0.26 -15.57
C PHE A 115 -21.71 -1.36 -14.51
N PRO A 116 -20.95 -2.48 -14.55
CA PRO A 116 -21.06 -3.51 -13.52
C PRO A 116 -20.54 -2.98 -12.18
N PRO A 117 -21.32 -3.04 -11.08
CA PRO A 117 -20.79 -2.80 -9.74
C PRO A 117 -19.65 -3.75 -9.43
N ILE A 118 -18.59 -3.24 -8.79
CA ILE A 118 -17.41 -4.03 -8.41
C ILE A 118 -17.39 -4.12 -6.89
N LEU A 119 -17.56 -5.32 -6.35
CA LEU A 119 -17.53 -5.56 -4.91
C LEU A 119 -16.21 -6.23 -4.52
N LEU A 120 -15.49 -5.63 -3.58
CA LEU A 120 -14.19 -6.10 -3.13
C LEU A 120 -14.32 -6.94 -1.85
N PHE A 121 -13.65 -8.08 -1.82
CA PHE A 121 -13.57 -8.94 -0.64
C PHE A 121 -12.14 -9.37 -0.33
N GLY A 122 -11.83 -9.41 0.95
CA GLY A 122 -10.56 -9.88 1.48
C GLY A 122 -10.72 -11.17 2.27
N GLY A 123 -9.82 -12.13 2.11
CA GLY A 123 -9.72 -13.27 3.02
C GLY A 123 -9.30 -12.80 4.41
N THR A 124 -9.94 -13.32 5.47
CA THR A 124 -9.57 -13.00 6.86
C THR A 124 -8.33 -13.75 7.34
N GLY A 125 -7.93 -14.80 6.61
CA GLY A 125 -6.92 -15.77 7.05
C GLY A 125 -7.50 -16.89 7.91
N GLU A 126 -8.74 -16.76 8.37
CA GLU A 126 -9.48 -17.77 9.13
C GLU A 126 -10.47 -18.50 8.22
N TYR A 127 -10.24 -19.81 8.00
CA TYR A 127 -11.15 -20.63 7.19
C TYR A 127 -11.41 -20.01 5.79
N TRP A 128 -12.65 -20.10 5.31
CA TRP A 128 -13.13 -19.47 4.07
C TRP A 128 -13.84 -18.14 4.32
N ASP A 129 -13.71 -17.57 5.52
CA ASP A 129 -14.38 -16.33 5.87
C ASP A 129 -13.84 -15.15 5.05
N VAL A 130 -14.74 -14.23 4.71
CA VAL A 130 -14.42 -13.07 3.90
C VAL A 130 -14.82 -11.78 4.60
N ARG A 131 -13.99 -10.76 4.45
CA ARG A 131 -14.29 -9.38 4.85
C ARG A 131 -14.74 -8.61 3.62
N PHE A 132 -15.86 -7.90 3.71
CA PHE A 132 -16.25 -6.96 2.65
C PHE A 132 -15.40 -5.70 2.74
N LEU A 133 -14.63 -5.40 1.70
CA LEU A 133 -13.72 -4.24 1.67
C LEU A 133 -14.40 -2.98 1.13
N GLY A 134 -15.46 -3.14 0.34
CA GLY A 134 -16.28 -2.04 -0.14
C GLY A 134 -16.75 -2.19 -1.58
N LEU A 135 -17.57 -1.21 -2.00
CA LEU A 135 -17.95 -1.00 -3.39
C LEU A 135 -16.85 -0.18 -4.07
N ALA A 136 -16.39 -0.64 -5.23
CA ALA A 136 -15.28 -0.02 -5.93
C ALA A 136 -15.62 0.36 -7.37
N VAL A 137 -14.78 1.23 -7.93
CA VAL A 137 -14.79 1.68 -9.32
C VAL A 137 -13.36 1.69 -9.87
N PRO A 138 -13.14 1.47 -11.18
CA PRO A 138 -11.80 1.46 -11.76
C PRO A 138 -11.13 2.83 -11.71
N GLY A 139 -9.81 2.83 -11.52
CA GLY A 139 -8.93 3.99 -11.45
C GLY A 139 -9.17 4.90 -10.26
N ALA A 140 -8.64 6.11 -10.32
CA ALA A 140 -8.77 7.16 -9.32
C ALA A 140 -8.74 8.55 -9.96
N GLN A 141 -9.24 9.58 -9.27
CA GLN A 141 -9.41 10.95 -9.80
C GLN A 141 -8.15 11.53 -10.48
N ARG A 142 -6.95 11.17 -10.01
CA ARG A 142 -5.67 11.69 -10.49
C ARG A 142 -4.86 10.71 -11.35
N LEU A 143 -5.43 9.55 -11.72
CA LEU A 143 -4.73 8.55 -12.53
C LEU A 143 -5.25 8.55 -13.97
N GLY A 144 -4.32 8.64 -14.91
CA GLY A 144 -4.57 8.44 -16.34
C GLY A 144 -4.51 6.96 -16.75
N PRO A 145 -4.74 6.65 -18.04
CA PRO A 145 -4.70 5.29 -18.57
C PRO A 145 -3.38 4.56 -18.36
N ASP A 146 -2.27 5.31 -18.36
CA ASP A 146 -0.92 4.74 -18.21
C ASP A 146 -0.58 4.36 -16.76
N ASP A 147 -1.41 4.77 -15.79
CA ASP A 147 -1.14 4.58 -14.36
C ASP A 147 -2.14 3.66 -13.66
N ASP A 148 -3.37 3.59 -14.16
CA ASP A 148 -4.47 2.91 -13.47
C ASP A 148 -4.60 1.43 -13.85
N LEU A 149 -4.24 1.04 -15.08
CA LEU A 149 -4.11 -0.35 -15.52
C LEU A 149 -2.78 -0.55 -16.27
N THR A 150 -1.78 -1.04 -15.55
CA THR A 150 -0.42 -1.21 -16.10
C THR A 150 -0.11 -2.68 -16.36
N ALA A 151 0.40 -3.01 -17.54
CA ALA A 151 0.97 -4.32 -17.83
C ALA A 151 2.39 -4.42 -17.22
N ILE A 152 2.59 -5.34 -16.28
CA ILE A 152 3.86 -5.56 -15.61
C ILE A 152 4.48 -6.88 -16.04
N TRP A 153 5.80 -6.88 -16.21
CA TRP A 153 6.57 -8.08 -16.51
C TRP A 153 6.98 -8.81 -15.23
N ARG A 154 6.81 -10.14 -15.22
CA ARG A 154 7.40 -11.05 -14.22
C ARG A 154 8.19 -12.14 -14.94
N SER A 155 9.15 -12.70 -14.23
CA SER A 155 9.90 -13.89 -14.64
C SER A 155 9.64 -15.02 -13.67
N THR A 156 9.53 -16.25 -14.17
CA THR A 156 9.37 -17.45 -13.34
C THR A 156 10.20 -18.62 -13.87
N GLY A 157 10.50 -19.58 -13.00
CA GLY A 157 11.28 -20.78 -13.32
C GLY A 157 12.78 -20.56 -13.45
N ALA A 158 13.54 -21.66 -13.58
CA ALA A 158 15.01 -21.63 -13.70
C ALA A 158 15.50 -20.90 -14.97
N GLU A 159 14.68 -20.88 -16.01
CA GLU A 159 14.98 -20.25 -17.30
C GLU A 159 14.61 -18.75 -17.36
N ASN A 160 14.06 -18.18 -16.27
CA ASN A 160 13.66 -16.77 -16.18
C ASN A 160 12.70 -16.28 -17.28
N LEU A 161 11.85 -17.19 -17.77
CA LEU A 161 10.90 -16.89 -18.83
C LEU A 161 9.93 -15.79 -18.39
N ARG A 162 9.77 -14.81 -19.27
CA ARG A 162 9.02 -13.58 -19.01
C ARG A 162 7.58 -13.71 -19.45
N PHE A 163 6.67 -13.16 -18.65
CA PHE A 163 5.27 -13.03 -18.99
C PHE A 163 4.69 -11.75 -18.40
N GLN A 164 3.57 -11.30 -18.95
CA GLN A 164 2.90 -10.07 -18.53
C GLN A 164 1.63 -10.38 -17.73
N ASN A 165 1.36 -9.52 -16.75
CA ASN A 165 0.09 -9.51 -16.04
C ASN A 165 -0.33 -8.07 -15.76
N TYR A 166 -1.60 -7.84 -15.45
CA TYR A 166 -2.07 -6.51 -15.07
C TYR A 166 -1.84 -6.20 -13.60
N ARG A 167 -1.53 -4.93 -13.31
CA ARG A 167 -1.72 -4.27 -12.03
C ARG A 167 -2.80 -3.22 -12.23
N ALA A 168 -3.95 -3.40 -11.58
CA ALA A 168 -5.11 -2.53 -11.68
C ALA A 168 -5.30 -1.75 -10.38
N ILE A 169 -5.61 -0.47 -10.49
CA ILE A 169 -5.93 0.40 -9.36
C ILE A 169 -7.43 0.68 -9.35
N PHE A 170 -8.08 0.38 -8.22
CA PHE A 170 -9.47 0.69 -7.97
C PHE A 170 -9.59 1.73 -6.87
N THR A 171 -10.67 2.50 -6.89
CA THR A 171 -11.08 3.35 -5.78
C THR A 171 -12.27 2.72 -5.07
N VAL A 172 -12.14 2.48 -3.76
CA VAL A 172 -13.25 2.11 -2.88
C VAL A 172 -14.07 3.37 -2.60
N LEU A 173 -15.35 3.35 -2.95
CA LEU A 173 -16.27 4.48 -2.77
C LEU A 173 -16.72 4.60 -1.31
N ASP A 174 -17.02 5.83 -0.90
CA ASP A 174 -17.62 6.16 0.41
C ASP A 174 -19.07 5.67 0.50
N VAL A 175 -19.19 4.35 0.64
CA VAL A 175 -20.44 3.61 0.75
C VAL A 175 -20.29 2.61 1.89
N PRO A 176 -20.61 3.00 3.13
CA PRO A 176 -20.41 2.14 4.30
C PRO A 176 -21.30 0.88 4.28
N VAL A 177 -22.45 0.96 3.60
CA VAL A 177 -23.41 -0.13 3.49
C VAL A 177 -23.95 -0.25 2.07
N VAL A 178 -23.77 -1.41 1.45
CA VAL A 178 -24.41 -1.82 0.20
C VAL A 178 -25.66 -2.62 0.55
N LYS A 179 -26.82 -2.08 0.20
CA LYS A 179 -28.12 -2.67 0.57
C LYS A 179 -28.38 -3.98 -0.14
N ARG A 180 -28.92 -4.97 0.59
CA ARG A 180 -29.38 -6.25 0.06
C ARG A 180 -30.32 -6.05 -1.12
N LYS A 181 -31.27 -5.13 -0.99
CA LYS A 181 -32.23 -4.81 -2.05
C LYS A 181 -31.56 -4.34 -3.35
N TRP A 182 -30.45 -3.60 -3.27
CA TRP A 182 -29.70 -3.21 -4.46
C TRP A 182 -28.98 -4.40 -5.10
N ILE A 183 -28.44 -5.32 -4.30
CA ILE A 183 -27.82 -6.57 -4.80
C ILE A 183 -28.85 -7.40 -5.56
N ASP A 184 -30.10 -7.47 -5.07
CA ASP A 184 -31.17 -8.19 -5.76
C ASP A 184 -31.57 -7.48 -7.07
N ASP A 185 -31.62 -6.15 -7.08
CA ASP A 185 -31.82 -5.37 -8.31
C ASP A 185 -30.66 -5.58 -9.33
N ILE A 186 -29.42 -5.68 -8.86
CA ILE A 186 -28.24 -6.00 -9.69
C ILE A 186 -28.39 -7.37 -10.36
N LYS A 187 -28.82 -8.41 -9.61
CA LYS A 187 -29.06 -9.75 -10.18
C LYS A 187 -30.08 -9.70 -11.33
N ASN A 188 -31.08 -8.83 -11.19
CA ASN A 188 -32.11 -8.59 -12.20
C ASN A 188 -31.66 -7.68 -13.36
N GLY A 189 -30.42 -7.18 -13.35
CA GLY A 189 -29.88 -6.29 -14.38
C GLY A 189 -30.33 -4.83 -14.25
N ASN A 190 -30.79 -4.42 -13.06
CA ASN A 190 -31.33 -3.08 -12.80
C ASN A 190 -30.44 -2.25 -11.86
N ALA A 191 -29.11 -2.33 -12.03
CA ALA A 191 -28.16 -1.71 -11.11
C ALA A 191 -28.29 -0.18 -11.06
N ALA A 192 -28.32 0.48 -12.23
CA ALA A 192 -28.30 1.95 -12.34
C ALA A 192 -29.65 2.62 -12.09
N ASN A 193 -30.77 1.95 -12.37
CA ASN A 193 -32.12 2.52 -12.14
C ASN A 193 -32.73 2.09 -10.80
N SER A 194 -32.00 1.33 -9.99
CA SER A 194 -32.46 0.96 -8.65
C SER A 194 -32.51 2.18 -7.73
N LYS A 195 -33.62 2.35 -7.00
CA LYS A 195 -33.74 3.34 -5.91
C LYS A 195 -32.83 3.07 -4.72
N TYR A 196 -32.23 1.88 -4.66
CA TYR A 196 -31.31 1.47 -3.59
C TYR A 196 -29.84 1.59 -4.02
N ALA A 197 -29.58 2.01 -5.26
CA ALA A 197 -28.23 2.24 -5.75
C ALA A 197 -27.55 3.37 -4.96
N PRO A 198 -26.32 3.19 -4.48
CA PRO A 198 -25.57 4.26 -3.82
C PRO A 198 -25.41 5.46 -4.74
N THR A 199 -25.78 6.65 -4.27
CA THR A 199 -25.68 7.90 -5.04
C THR A 199 -24.26 8.18 -5.50
N VAL A 200 -23.27 7.91 -4.64
CA VAL A 200 -21.84 8.03 -4.95
C VAL A 200 -21.44 7.16 -6.15
N TRP A 201 -21.99 5.96 -6.26
CA TRP A 201 -21.72 5.07 -7.39
C TRP A 201 -22.41 5.57 -8.67
N LEU A 202 -23.66 6.02 -8.59
CA LEU A 202 -24.37 6.63 -9.72
C LEU A 202 -23.66 7.89 -10.25
N ASP A 203 -23.14 8.73 -9.35
CA ASP A 203 -22.35 9.91 -9.70
C ASP A 203 -21.08 9.52 -10.47
N TRP A 204 -20.44 8.42 -10.10
CA TRP A 204 -19.28 7.90 -10.83
C TRP A 204 -19.67 7.34 -12.21
N VAL A 205 -20.78 6.59 -12.30
CA VAL A 205 -21.25 6.03 -13.59
C VAL A 205 -21.60 7.13 -14.58
N LYS A 206 -22.22 8.23 -14.12
CA LYS A 206 -22.62 9.36 -14.97
C LYS A 206 -21.49 10.33 -15.26
N ASN A 207 -20.73 10.71 -14.23
CA ASN A 207 -19.82 11.86 -14.28
C ASN A 207 -18.35 11.52 -14.02
N ARG A 208 -18.02 10.24 -13.77
CA ARG A 208 -16.67 9.79 -13.34
C ARG A 208 -16.16 10.54 -12.10
N LYS A 209 -17.07 11.02 -11.26
CA LYS A 209 -16.75 11.67 -9.99
C LYS A 209 -16.36 10.63 -8.95
N TYR A 210 -15.13 10.69 -8.47
CA TYR A 210 -14.66 9.82 -7.39
C TYR A 210 -15.02 10.42 -6.03
N SER A 211 -15.65 9.63 -5.16
CA SER A 211 -15.78 9.95 -3.73
C SER A 211 -15.24 8.76 -2.94
N PRO A 212 -13.91 8.68 -2.76
CA PRO A 212 -13.26 7.56 -2.08
C PRO A 212 -13.64 7.49 -0.59
N LEU A 213 -13.72 6.27 -0.05
CA LEU A 213 -13.82 6.04 1.38
C LEU A 213 -12.47 6.34 2.04
N TYR A 214 -12.32 7.55 2.54
CA TYR A 214 -11.16 7.95 3.34
C TYR A 214 -11.32 7.51 4.79
N SER A 215 -10.39 6.71 5.29
CA SER A 215 -10.24 6.44 6.71
C SER A 215 -8.87 6.97 7.15
N PRO A 216 -8.75 8.27 7.48
CA PRO A 216 -7.50 8.79 8.02
C PRO A 216 -7.18 8.01 9.31
N HIS A 217 -5.97 7.46 9.41
CA HIS A 217 -5.55 6.79 10.63
C HIS A 217 -5.73 7.74 11.82
N THR A 218 -6.28 7.23 12.92
CA THR A 218 -6.02 7.83 14.23
C THR A 218 -4.50 7.93 14.42
N ILE A 219 -4.03 8.91 15.19
CA ILE A 219 -2.59 9.09 15.46
C ILE A 219 -1.97 7.73 15.86
N GLU A 220 -1.30 7.08 14.91
CA GLU A 220 -0.83 5.70 15.11
C GLU A 220 0.54 5.74 15.77
N ILE A 221 0.55 5.48 17.07
CA ILE A 221 1.76 5.39 17.88
C ILE A 221 2.24 3.95 17.84
N ARG A 222 3.28 3.69 17.04
CA ARG A 222 3.90 2.35 16.96
C ARG A 222 4.54 1.99 18.31
N ASN A 223 4.22 0.83 18.84
CA ASN A 223 4.93 0.27 19.99
C ASN A 223 6.31 -0.29 19.57
N LYS A 224 7.13 -0.70 20.55
CA LYS A 224 8.48 -1.24 20.29
C LYS A 224 8.49 -2.39 19.29
N GLU A 225 7.55 -3.32 19.41
CA GLU A 225 7.48 -4.53 18.59
C GLU A 225 7.07 -4.22 17.14
N GLN A 226 6.33 -3.14 16.92
CA GLN A 226 5.94 -2.65 15.59
C GLN A 226 7.07 -1.87 14.91
N GLN A 227 8.10 -1.46 15.65
CA GLN A 227 9.24 -0.70 15.13
C GLN A 227 10.48 -1.57 14.86
N LEU A 228 10.47 -2.83 15.31
CA LEU A 228 11.55 -3.80 15.15
C LEU A 228 11.17 -4.93 14.17
N PRO A 229 12.12 -5.46 13.38
CA PRO A 229 11.90 -6.66 12.57
C PRO A 229 11.61 -7.88 13.46
N LYS A 230 10.69 -8.73 12.98
CA LYS A 230 10.28 -9.96 13.68
C LYS A 230 10.81 -11.23 12.99
N ASP A 231 10.99 -11.17 11.68
CA ASP A 231 11.46 -12.30 10.90
C ASP A 231 13.01 -12.42 10.95
N ILE A 232 13.49 -13.66 10.75
CA ILE A 232 14.91 -14.00 10.86
C ILE A 232 15.74 -13.20 9.85
N GLN A 233 15.23 -12.97 8.65
CA GLN A 233 15.96 -12.26 7.60
C GLN A 233 16.09 -10.77 7.95
N GLY A 234 15.03 -10.14 8.41
CA GLY A 234 15.03 -8.76 8.86
C GLY A 234 15.97 -8.53 10.03
N LEU A 235 15.99 -9.45 11.01
CA LEU A 235 16.94 -9.41 12.13
C LEU A 235 18.40 -9.52 11.66
N LYS A 236 18.70 -10.36 10.68
CA LYS A 236 20.04 -10.47 10.08
C LYS A 236 20.46 -9.17 9.39
N ILE A 237 19.57 -8.57 8.60
CA ILE A 237 19.85 -7.31 7.89
C ILE A 237 20.09 -6.18 8.88
N LEU A 238 19.23 -6.05 9.91
CA LEU A 238 19.41 -5.06 10.94
C LEU A 238 20.75 -5.24 11.68
N SER A 239 21.11 -6.49 11.99
CA SER A 239 22.39 -6.81 12.62
C SER A 239 23.58 -6.43 11.75
N LEU A 240 23.51 -6.61 10.43
CA LEU A 240 24.57 -6.19 9.50
C LEU A 240 24.81 -4.68 9.56
N VAL A 241 23.73 -3.88 9.54
CA VAL A 241 23.83 -2.41 9.62
C VAL A 241 24.38 -1.98 10.98
N TYR A 242 23.84 -2.51 12.08
CA TYR A 242 24.25 -2.15 13.43
C TYR A 242 25.71 -2.51 13.69
N GLU A 243 26.12 -3.76 13.41
CA GLU A 243 27.49 -4.21 13.71
C GLU A 243 28.55 -3.45 12.92
N LYS A 244 28.21 -2.97 11.72
CA LYS A 244 29.11 -2.16 10.90
C LYS A 244 29.42 -0.80 11.50
N TYR A 245 28.43 -0.15 12.10
CA TYR A 245 28.56 1.25 12.53
C TYR A 245 28.46 1.46 14.05
N LYS A 246 28.33 0.40 14.87
CA LYS A 246 28.22 0.53 16.34
C LYS A 246 29.38 1.31 16.98
N ASP A 247 30.58 1.21 16.40
CA ASP A 247 31.80 1.87 16.85
C ASP A 247 32.18 3.06 15.94
N ASP A 248 31.37 3.36 14.92
CA ASP A 248 31.56 4.47 13.97
C ASP A 248 30.28 5.30 13.81
N PRO A 249 29.98 6.21 14.78
CA PRO A 249 28.81 7.08 14.71
C PRO A 249 28.79 7.98 13.47
N ILE A 250 29.95 8.41 12.98
CA ILE A 250 30.09 9.31 11.83
C ILE A 250 29.75 8.56 10.54
N GLY A 251 30.25 7.34 10.37
CA GLY A 251 29.87 6.48 9.25
C GLY A 251 28.38 6.17 9.26
N PHE A 252 27.76 6.03 10.44
CA PHE A 252 26.31 5.85 10.52
C PHE A 252 25.53 7.07 10.04
N GLU A 253 25.99 8.29 10.30
CA GLU A 253 25.35 9.51 9.80
C GLU A 253 25.30 9.52 8.27
N ALA A 254 26.41 9.17 7.61
CA ALA A 254 26.45 9.04 6.15
C ALA A 254 25.50 7.94 5.65
N CYS A 255 25.48 6.79 6.33
CA CYS A 255 24.53 5.71 6.02
C CYS A 255 23.07 6.14 6.21
N ALA A 256 22.77 6.92 7.26
CA ALA A 256 21.43 7.41 7.54
C ALA A 256 20.93 8.37 6.46
N VAL A 257 21.79 9.21 5.89
CA VAL A 257 21.46 10.06 4.73
C VAL A 257 21.09 9.19 3.52
N GLU A 258 21.87 8.16 3.23
CA GLU A 258 21.60 7.26 2.10
C GLU A 258 20.33 6.43 2.32
N ILE A 259 20.07 5.96 3.54
CA ILE A 259 18.79 5.34 3.91
C ILE A 259 17.64 6.33 3.70
N ALA A 260 17.78 7.57 4.15
CA ALA A 260 16.78 8.61 3.96
C ALA A 260 16.51 8.87 2.47
N ARG A 261 17.54 8.91 1.62
CA ARG A 261 17.39 9.02 0.14
C ARG A 261 16.65 7.83 -0.46
N LEU A 262 16.87 6.61 0.03
CA LEU A 262 16.10 5.45 -0.42
C LEU A 262 14.61 5.56 -0.07
N THR A 263 14.30 6.13 1.11
CA THR A 263 12.93 6.36 1.59
C THR A 263 12.27 7.56 0.92
N MET A 264 13.02 8.64 0.69
CA MET A 264 12.59 9.94 0.19
C MET A 264 13.50 10.34 -1.01
N PRO A 265 13.20 9.88 -2.24
CA PRO A 265 14.11 9.95 -3.38
C PRO A 265 14.38 11.36 -3.93
N ASP A 266 13.55 12.35 -3.56
CA ASP A 266 13.75 13.77 -3.91
C ASP A 266 14.61 14.53 -2.88
N ILE A 267 15.27 13.83 -1.96
CA ILE A 267 16.35 14.42 -1.15
C ILE A 267 17.54 14.70 -2.08
N GLY A 268 17.91 15.98 -2.19
CA GLY A 268 19.05 16.46 -2.97
C GLY A 268 20.38 16.34 -2.21
N ASP A 269 21.18 17.40 -2.31
CA ASP A 269 22.45 17.49 -1.60
C ASP A 269 22.23 17.63 -0.09
N CYS A 270 23.06 16.91 0.66
CA CYS A 270 23.08 16.94 2.12
C CYS A 270 24.47 17.34 2.58
N GLU A 271 24.53 18.32 3.47
CA GLU A 271 25.75 18.71 4.16
C GLU A 271 25.80 18.01 5.53
N ILE A 272 26.81 17.17 5.74
CA ILE A 272 27.15 16.67 7.07
C ILE A 272 27.90 17.80 7.78
N THR A 273 27.24 18.44 8.74
CA THR A 273 27.79 19.62 9.42
C THR A 273 29.05 19.31 10.23
N ARG A 274 29.91 20.31 10.42
CA ARG A 274 31.12 20.22 11.28
C ARG A 274 30.73 20.08 12.76
N PRO A 275 31.60 19.55 13.63
CA PRO A 275 31.28 19.40 15.04
C PRO A 275 31.07 20.78 15.67
N TRP A 276 29.89 21.01 16.27
CA TRP A 276 29.65 22.18 17.12
C TRP A 276 30.37 22.03 18.48
N ARG A 277 30.48 23.14 19.23
CA ARG A 277 31.08 23.22 20.59
C ARG A 277 30.55 22.15 21.58
N ASP A 278 29.34 21.63 21.35
CA ASP A 278 28.68 20.61 22.20
C ASP A 278 28.80 19.17 21.67
N GLY A 279 29.67 18.90 20.68
CA GLY A 279 30.17 17.56 20.38
C GLY A 279 29.28 16.63 19.53
N GLY A 280 28.39 17.15 18.67
CA GLY A 280 27.73 16.34 17.64
C GLY A 280 27.71 17.01 16.27
N ARG A 281 27.73 16.20 15.21
CA ARG A 281 27.52 16.56 13.81
C ARG A 281 26.11 16.12 13.42
N ASP A 282 25.46 16.91 12.57
CA ASP A 282 24.12 16.63 12.07
C ASP A 282 24.11 16.79 10.55
N ALA A 283 23.31 16.00 9.83
CA ALA A 283 23.11 16.20 8.41
C ALA A 283 21.95 17.19 8.17
N ILE A 284 22.20 18.22 7.37
CA ILE A 284 21.18 19.13 6.87
C ILE A 284 21.04 18.86 5.37
N GLY A 285 19.83 18.87 4.85
CA GLY A 285 19.62 18.70 3.42
C GLY A 285 18.37 19.41 2.93
N TYR A 286 18.17 19.34 1.62
CA TYR A 286 17.01 19.88 0.94
C TYR A 286 16.17 18.76 0.34
N TYR A 287 14.86 18.86 0.52
CA TYR A 287 13.89 17.98 -0.11
C TYR A 287 13.09 18.74 -1.14
N ARG A 288 13.06 18.24 -2.38
CA ARG A 288 12.34 18.90 -3.47
C ARG A 288 10.87 18.49 -3.48
N ILE A 289 9.98 19.48 -3.51
CA ILE A 289 8.54 19.32 -3.63
C ILE A 289 8.09 19.84 -5.00
N GLY A 290 7.40 18.99 -5.77
CA GLY A 290 6.93 19.31 -7.12
C GLY A 290 7.88 18.84 -8.22
N THR A 291 7.55 19.16 -9.48
CA THR A 291 8.33 18.76 -10.66
C THR A 291 8.63 19.94 -11.57
N GLY A 292 9.78 19.88 -12.26
CA GLY A 292 10.20 20.90 -13.23
C GLY A 292 10.51 22.27 -12.60
N PRO A 293 10.45 23.36 -13.40
CA PRO A 293 10.83 24.71 -12.98
C PRO A 293 9.97 25.30 -11.84
N GLY A 294 8.79 24.73 -11.58
CA GLY A 294 7.91 25.15 -10.48
C GLY A 294 8.14 24.40 -9.17
N SER A 295 9.17 23.54 -9.09
CA SER A 295 9.50 22.84 -7.85
C SER A 295 10.12 23.79 -6.82
N ILE A 296 9.90 23.47 -5.54
CA ILE A 296 10.48 24.18 -4.40
C ILE A 296 11.36 23.25 -3.59
N GLU A 297 12.33 23.81 -2.87
CA GLU A 297 13.15 23.07 -1.92
C GLU A 297 12.75 23.45 -0.49
N VAL A 298 12.65 22.45 0.38
CA VAL A 298 12.41 22.63 1.81
C VAL A 298 13.56 22.03 2.61
N GLU A 299 14.03 22.76 3.61
CA GLU A 299 15.17 22.36 4.44
C GLU A 299 14.72 21.34 5.50
N PHE A 300 15.54 20.33 5.72
CA PHE A 300 15.37 19.37 6.81
C PHE A 300 16.64 19.16 7.63
N ALA A 301 16.45 18.74 8.89
CA ALA A 301 17.52 18.24 9.75
C ALA A 301 17.40 16.73 9.93
N LEU A 302 18.51 16.02 9.85
CA LEU A 302 18.58 14.58 10.07
C LEU A 302 19.38 14.25 11.33
N GLU A 303 18.78 13.45 12.21
CA GLU A 303 19.42 12.88 13.41
C GLU A 303 19.60 11.38 13.20
N ALA A 304 20.82 10.88 13.36
CA ALA A 304 21.14 9.47 13.25
C ALA A 304 21.47 8.85 14.62
N LYS A 305 20.87 7.69 14.93
CA LYS A 305 21.12 6.92 16.16
C LYS A 305 21.34 5.43 15.88
N CYS A 306 22.61 5.02 15.86
CA CYS A 306 23.02 3.62 15.79
C CYS A 306 22.91 2.96 17.17
N TYR A 307 21.69 2.68 17.63
CA TYR A 307 21.43 2.04 18.91
C TYR A 307 21.13 0.55 18.73
N LYS A 308 21.48 -0.24 19.75
CA LYS A 308 21.09 -1.65 19.82
C LYS A 308 19.57 -1.77 19.97
N SER A 309 18.97 -2.83 19.46
CA SER A 309 17.51 -3.05 19.43
C SER A 309 16.81 -3.09 20.80
N ASN A 310 17.57 -3.17 21.90
CA ASN A 310 17.06 -3.09 23.27
C ASN A 310 17.08 -1.67 23.86
N SER A 311 17.70 -0.70 23.17
CA SER A 311 17.90 0.67 23.64
C SER A 311 17.07 1.62 22.79
N GLY A 312 16.03 2.22 23.37
CA GLY A 312 15.13 3.11 22.65
C GLY A 312 15.64 4.54 22.55
N VAL A 313 15.29 5.24 21.47
CA VAL A 313 15.47 6.69 21.34
C VAL A 313 14.43 7.39 22.21
N GLY A 314 14.91 8.24 23.12
CA GLY A 314 14.10 8.90 24.14
C GLY A 314 13.74 10.35 23.80
N VAL A 315 13.10 11.00 24.76
CA VAL A 315 12.70 12.41 24.69
C VAL A 315 13.93 13.32 24.56
N LYS A 316 15.07 12.95 25.14
CA LYS A 316 16.31 13.74 25.10
C LYS A 316 16.83 13.89 23.67
N GLU A 317 16.95 12.79 22.93
CA GLU A 317 17.38 12.81 21.53
C GLU A 317 16.36 13.50 20.64
N LEU A 318 15.07 13.28 20.89
CA LEU A 318 14.00 13.95 20.13
C LEU A 318 14.03 15.46 20.37
N SER A 319 14.11 15.91 21.62
CA SER A 319 14.20 17.34 21.99
C SER A 319 15.40 18.00 21.31
N ARG A 320 16.52 17.28 21.19
CA ARG A 320 17.70 17.75 20.45
C ARG A 320 17.36 18.00 18.97
N LEU A 321 16.72 17.06 18.29
CA LEU A 321 16.26 17.22 16.91
C LEU A 321 15.26 18.38 16.78
N LEU A 322 14.25 18.45 17.65
CA LEU A 322 13.21 19.48 17.63
C LEU A 322 13.77 20.88 17.86
N SER A 323 14.76 21.03 18.75
CA SER A 323 15.41 22.31 19.00
C SER A 323 16.05 22.92 17.74
N ARG A 324 16.41 22.07 16.77
CA ARG A 324 17.03 22.40 15.50
C ARG A 324 16.01 22.63 14.38
N LEU A 325 14.74 22.30 14.58
CA LEU A 325 13.67 22.58 13.62
C LEU A 325 13.21 24.04 13.62
N ARG A 326 13.68 24.88 14.56
CA ARG A 326 13.24 26.28 14.69
C ARG A 326 13.41 27.13 13.43
N HIS A 327 14.24 26.72 12.47
CA HIS A 327 14.42 27.38 11.18
C HIS A 327 14.18 26.46 9.97
N ARG A 328 13.64 25.25 10.19
CA ARG A 328 13.52 24.19 9.17
C ARG A 328 12.09 23.71 9.06
N GLN A 329 11.73 23.18 7.91
CA GLN A 329 10.36 22.75 7.65
C GLN A 329 10.04 21.40 8.30
N PHE A 330 11.02 20.48 8.39
CA PHE A 330 10.83 19.18 9.02
C PHE A 330 12.15 18.52 9.46
N GLY A 331 12.04 17.42 10.21
CA GLY A 331 13.17 16.59 10.64
C GLY A 331 13.06 15.14 10.18
N ILE A 332 14.18 14.43 10.17
CA ILE A 332 14.26 12.99 9.92
C ILE A 332 15.03 12.36 11.08
N LEU A 333 14.44 11.38 11.76
CA LEU A 333 15.15 10.55 12.74
C LEU A 333 15.37 9.16 12.14
N VAL A 334 16.63 8.77 12.01
CA VAL A 334 17.03 7.43 11.54
C VAL A 334 17.64 6.65 12.69
N THR A 335 17.12 5.46 12.98
CA THR A 335 17.68 4.61 14.04
C THR A 335 17.61 3.12 13.74
N THR A 336 18.69 2.41 14.09
CA THR A 336 18.75 0.93 14.10
C THR A 336 17.96 0.30 15.26
N SER A 337 17.20 1.09 16.01
CA SER A 337 16.39 0.65 17.13
C SER A 337 14.94 1.17 16.98
N TYR A 338 14.32 1.54 18.09
CA TYR A 338 12.95 2.04 18.17
C TYR A 338 12.90 3.38 18.90
N VAL A 339 11.85 4.16 18.65
CA VAL A 339 11.50 5.35 19.43
C VAL A 339 10.61 4.92 20.59
N SER A 340 10.93 5.39 21.80
CA SER A 340 10.15 5.10 23.00
C SER A 340 8.70 5.60 22.89
N SER A 341 7.75 4.92 23.55
CA SER A 341 6.33 5.29 23.50
C SER A 341 6.03 6.68 24.05
N GLN A 342 6.88 7.22 24.91
CA GLN A 342 6.76 8.60 25.39
C GLN A 342 7.17 9.58 24.28
N ALA A 343 8.39 9.45 23.75
CA ALA A 343 8.89 10.33 22.69
C ALA A 343 8.02 10.29 21.43
N TYR A 344 7.51 9.10 21.06
CA TYR A 344 6.61 8.96 19.92
C TYR A 344 5.28 9.70 20.16
N ARG A 345 4.72 9.61 21.37
CA ARG A 345 3.50 10.34 21.74
C ARG A 345 3.70 11.84 21.65
N GLU A 346 4.73 12.38 22.30
CA GLU A 346 5.07 13.81 22.25
C GLU A 346 5.20 14.29 20.80
N LEU A 347 5.98 13.58 19.97
CA LEU A 347 6.14 13.92 18.55
C LEU A 347 4.80 14.05 17.81
N LYS A 348 3.87 13.13 18.07
CA LYS A 348 2.60 13.08 17.34
C LYS A 348 1.52 13.99 17.92
N GLU A 349 1.39 14.04 19.24
CA GLU A 349 0.39 14.87 19.94
C GLU A 349 0.73 16.36 19.78
N ASP A 350 2.02 16.72 19.81
CA ASP A 350 2.48 18.10 19.63
C ASP A 350 2.61 18.51 18.15
N GLY A 351 2.30 17.60 17.22
CA GLY A 351 2.29 17.88 15.78
C GLY A 351 3.68 18.21 15.21
N HIS A 352 4.75 17.67 15.79
CA HIS A 352 6.10 17.93 15.32
C HIS A 352 6.35 17.30 13.94
N PRO A 353 6.84 18.07 12.95
CA PRO A 353 7.05 17.57 11.59
C PRO A 353 8.33 16.75 11.52
N VAL A 354 8.28 15.51 12.01
CA VAL A 354 9.43 14.59 12.03
C VAL A 354 9.08 13.26 11.38
N VAL A 355 9.85 12.89 10.35
CA VAL A 355 9.82 11.57 9.73
C VAL A 355 10.61 10.59 10.61
N LEU A 356 9.99 9.46 10.95
CA LEU A 356 10.61 8.40 11.75
C LEU A 356 10.98 7.22 10.86
N ILE A 357 12.27 6.92 10.77
CA ILE A 357 12.82 5.74 10.08
C ILE A 357 13.46 4.83 11.14
N THR A 358 12.70 3.85 11.62
CA THR A 358 13.13 2.93 12.69
C THR A 358 13.65 1.62 12.13
N ALA A 359 14.10 0.69 12.98
CA ALA A 359 14.76 -0.54 12.56
C ALA A 359 14.00 -1.33 11.47
N ILE A 360 12.68 -1.50 11.61
CA ILE A 360 11.85 -2.17 10.60
C ILE A 360 11.79 -1.39 9.29
N ASP A 361 11.77 -0.05 9.33
CA ASP A 361 11.70 0.80 8.15
C ASP A 361 13.00 0.71 7.34
N ILE A 362 14.14 0.71 8.05
CA ILE A 362 15.48 0.48 7.46
C ILE A 362 15.52 -0.88 6.75
N VAL A 363 15.11 -1.95 7.44
CA VAL A 363 15.11 -3.30 6.86
C VAL A 363 14.23 -3.36 5.62
N ASN A 364 13.00 -2.86 5.71
CA ASN A 364 12.04 -2.91 4.61
C ASN A 364 12.53 -2.12 3.39
N ILE A 365 13.10 -0.93 3.59
CA ILE A 365 13.57 -0.12 2.46
C ILE A 365 14.80 -0.73 1.80
N LEU A 366 15.72 -1.31 2.57
CA LEU A 366 16.91 -2.00 2.05
C LEU A 366 16.51 -3.25 1.24
N ILE A 367 15.61 -4.09 1.75
CA ILE A 367 15.10 -5.25 1.00
C ILE A 367 14.43 -4.79 -0.30
N LYS A 368 13.58 -3.76 -0.21
CA LYS A 368 12.81 -3.28 -1.36
C LYS A 368 13.68 -2.66 -2.45
N LYS A 369 14.73 -1.92 -2.09
CA LYS A 369 15.52 -1.12 -3.04
C LYS A 369 16.85 -1.75 -3.42
N ILE A 370 17.49 -2.49 -2.51
CA ILE A 370 18.82 -3.08 -2.69
C ILE A 370 18.75 -4.60 -2.88
N GLY A 371 17.79 -5.27 -2.24
CA GLY A 371 17.51 -6.70 -2.44
C GLY A 371 18.12 -7.60 -1.36
N SER A 372 19.03 -8.50 -1.75
CA SER A 372 19.56 -9.56 -0.87
C SER A 372 20.51 -9.02 0.20
N ALA A 373 20.73 -9.81 1.27
CA ALA A 373 21.67 -9.46 2.34
C ALA A 373 23.11 -9.23 1.82
N GLU A 374 23.53 -9.97 0.80
CA GLU A 374 24.83 -9.78 0.15
C GLU A 374 24.91 -8.44 -0.60
N SER A 375 23.86 -8.09 -1.36
CA SER A 375 23.79 -6.80 -2.05
C SER A 375 23.77 -5.64 -1.06
N ILE A 376 23.07 -5.79 0.06
CA ILE A 376 23.05 -4.81 1.15
C ILE A 376 24.44 -4.65 1.76
N CYS A 377 25.15 -5.76 2.04
CA CYS A 377 26.51 -5.71 2.56
C CYS A 377 27.44 -4.91 1.62
N ARG A 378 27.43 -5.23 0.32
CA ARG A 378 28.21 -4.51 -0.70
C ARG A 378 27.81 -3.04 -0.81
N TRP A 379 26.52 -2.73 -0.66
CA TRP A 379 26.03 -1.36 -0.67
C TRP A 379 26.56 -0.57 0.53
N LEU A 380 26.50 -1.15 1.73
CA LEU A 380 27.08 -0.54 2.92
C LEU A 380 28.59 -0.30 2.76
N ASP A 381 29.33 -1.20 2.10
CA ASP A 381 30.79 -1.06 1.89
C ASP A 381 31.17 0.12 0.99
N ARG A 382 30.23 0.58 0.14
CA ARG A 382 30.44 1.77 -0.70
C ARG A 382 30.18 3.07 0.07
N ILE A 383 29.39 3.02 1.14
CA ILE A 383 29.06 4.17 1.98
C ILE A 383 30.23 4.39 2.95
N GLY A 384 31.15 5.27 2.55
CA GLY A 384 32.39 5.56 3.29
C GLY A 384 33.61 5.73 2.40
N ILE A 385 33.53 5.33 1.12
CA ILE A 385 34.51 5.69 0.09
C ILE A 385 34.00 6.96 -0.59
N ALA A 386 34.07 8.09 0.10
CA ALA A 386 34.09 9.37 -0.62
C ALA A 386 35.45 9.42 -1.34
N THR A 387 35.44 9.12 -2.63
CA THR A 387 36.51 9.49 -3.55
C THR A 387 36.75 10.99 -3.44
N ASP A 388 38.02 11.35 -3.23
CA ASP A 388 38.55 12.71 -3.37
C ASP A 388 38.08 13.42 -4.65
#